data_AF-A0A8C6J821-F1
#
_entry.id   AF-A0A8C6J821-F1
#
_cell.length_a   1.000
_cell.length_b   1.000
_cell.length_c   1.000
_cell.angle_alpha   90.00
_cell.angle_beta   90.00
_cell.angle_gamma   90.00
#
_symmetry.space_group_name_H-M   'P 1'
#
loop_
_entity.id
_entity.type
_entity.pdbx_description
1 polymer ?
#
loop_
_entity_poly.entity_id
_entity_poly.type
_entity_poly.pdbx_seq_one_letter_code
_entity_poly.pdbx_strand_id
1 'polypeptide(L)'
;MSSEQARNVVGKIIREIGQECATQGQTVPETLVAFMVKAVALDPRNDFKVDQILTKEDTQNIIQLCVTRLLDTTNPSLSTIKMQVYFDMNYANRAELLSEQHRVLEARLAPVVRDITDSCPHLQEEMENVYQKIVSYMLLASGLGSPTNIGVVREVTAALQSVFPQREIMTFTSLGKKNKEQQLKTYAMLVTGIRLYNKACGKGGSSIDDLPAILNEAIPSATRAIDEGLNNCHLRAHQYTTLLESMQEDQHRHTQLSSLKLKEALFNVRQYEAFLCILLSDAITSAQEVEKMQVQFATTMEQLKNTVENKVSVDANKVFPLFIALSNLWTGFQDEMLLLKSLTSMSNNLQQFSEIQSQLFPEELLTSLLEGLTVKSDEERLRETMGTRVNVSDFENQEWLFPETVDHFDQLLIQYHGFCAHAIGVKGLILPGNPAIGILKHKEKYYVFTSKEAAYIFAQDPDKFIQLNVEKAKEYAELIQLLELHHQFEYLVPYTQARTPDKCLMKPTVKCDSSSQTDTHILPPTIVTSYEWNEWEMRRKAIKLANLRRKLTHAMQTDLSNMRRQNCTQVYLPKDVSTQTKRDNSSNVPRPQIFLEGLRGQSSTTDTVKVNLTRAVDET
;
A
#
# COMPACT_ATOMS: atom_id res chain seq x y z
N MET A 1 23.78 10.19 -21.50
CA MET A 1 23.34 8.84 -21.90
C MET A 1 21.82 8.79 -21.90
N SER A 2 21.17 8.02 -22.78
CA SER A 2 19.72 7.83 -22.66
C SER A 2 19.41 7.00 -21.39
N SER A 3 18.30 7.30 -20.71
CA SER A 3 17.85 6.59 -19.49
C SER A 3 17.84 5.06 -19.65
N GLU A 4 17.61 4.59 -20.88
CA GLU A 4 17.56 3.18 -21.25
C GLU A 4 18.93 2.50 -21.29
N GLN A 5 19.98 3.21 -21.73
CA GLN A 5 21.36 2.68 -21.71
C GLN A 5 21.90 2.56 -20.29
N ALA A 6 21.61 3.53 -19.41
CA ALA A 6 21.98 3.46 -18.00
C ALA A 6 21.30 2.29 -17.29
N ARG A 7 20.00 2.06 -17.56
CA ARG A 7 19.25 0.92 -17.01
C ARG A 7 19.82 -0.43 -17.46
N ASN A 8 20.25 -0.56 -18.71
CA ASN A 8 20.87 -1.77 -19.23
C ASN A 8 22.25 -2.06 -18.61
N VAL A 9 23.03 -1.02 -18.31
CA VAL A 9 24.32 -1.15 -17.60
C VAL A 9 24.10 -1.63 -16.17
N VAL A 10 23.17 -1.01 -15.43
CA VAL A 10 22.84 -1.42 -14.05
C VAL A 10 22.29 -2.85 -14.00
N GLY A 11 21.43 -3.23 -14.94
CA GLY A 11 20.93 -4.61 -15.02
C GLY A 11 22.04 -5.64 -15.28
N LYS A 12 23.07 -5.28 -16.06
CA LYS A 12 24.24 -6.14 -16.28
C LYS A 12 25.07 -6.29 -14.99
N ILE A 13 25.31 -5.19 -14.27
CA ILE A 13 26.03 -5.18 -12.99
C ILE A 13 25.31 -6.07 -11.96
N ILE A 14 23.99 -5.94 -11.83
CA ILE A 14 23.19 -6.76 -10.91
C ILE A 14 23.37 -8.25 -11.20
N ARG A 15 23.28 -8.64 -12.48
CA ARG A 15 23.44 -10.05 -12.88
C ARG A 15 24.86 -10.56 -12.62
N GLU A 16 25.88 -9.74 -12.87
CA GLU A 16 27.28 -10.10 -12.65
C GLU A 16 27.57 -10.31 -11.15
N ILE A 17 27.09 -9.42 -10.28
CA ILE A 17 27.19 -9.58 -8.82
C ILE A 17 26.47 -10.85 -8.35
N GLY A 18 25.24 -11.09 -8.83
CA GLY A 18 24.49 -12.29 -8.47
C GLY A 18 25.20 -13.58 -8.89
N GLN A 19 25.85 -13.59 -10.06
CA GLN A 19 26.65 -14.72 -10.53
C GLN A 19 27.89 -14.94 -9.67
N GLU A 20 28.62 -13.88 -9.33
CA GLU A 20 29.83 -13.95 -8.51
C GLU A 20 29.51 -14.45 -7.08
N CYS A 21 28.46 -13.93 -6.45
CA CYS A 21 27.99 -14.45 -5.16
C CYS A 21 27.61 -15.93 -5.24
N ALA A 22 26.93 -16.36 -6.31
CA ALA A 22 26.54 -17.75 -6.51
C ALA A 22 27.75 -18.67 -6.70
N THR A 23 28.79 -18.22 -7.41
CA THR A 23 30.05 -18.99 -7.54
C THR A 23 30.76 -19.17 -6.20
N GLN A 24 30.54 -18.27 -5.25
CA GLN A 24 31.08 -18.34 -3.89
C GLN A 24 30.10 -18.99 -2.89
N GLY A 25 29.03 -19.63 -3.39
CA GLY A 25 28.11 -20.46 -2.61
C GLY A 25 26.92 -19.72 -1.97
N GLN A 26 26.71 -18.43 -2.29
CA GLN A 26 25.60 -17.63 -1.77
C GLN A 26 24.65 -17.19 -2.87
N THR A 27 23.42 -17.72 -2.86
CA THR A 27 22.37 -17.30 -3.81
C THR A 27 21.66 -16.07 -3.28
N VAL A 28 21.73 -14.97 -4.04
CA VAL A 28 21.18 -13.67 -3.63
C VAL A 28 20.07 -13.21 -4.57
N PRO A 29 18.90 -12.77 -4.08
CA PRO A 29 17.84 -12.20 -4.92
C PRO A 29 18.29 -10.94 -5.67
N GLU A 30 17.87 -10.77 -6.93
CA GLU A 30 18.21 -9.58 -7.75
C GLU A 30 17.79 -8.27 -7.09
N THR A 31 16.69 -8.27 -6.33
CA THR A 31 16.20 -7.11 -5.58
C THR A 31 17.15 -6.70 -4.46
N LEU A 32 17.72 -7.66 -3.72
CA LEU A 32 18.73 -7.39 -2.70
C LEU A 32 20.03 -6.86 -3.33
N VAL A 33 20.45 -7.45 -4.46
CA VAL A 33 21.61 -6.96 -5.21
C VAL A 33 21.38 -5.53 -5.70
N ALA A 34 20.20 -5.24 -6.25
CA ALA A 34 19.84 -3.91 -6.72
C ALA A 34 19.87 -2.88 -5.58
N PHE A 35 19.37 -3.23 -4.40
CA PHE A 35 19.47 -2.37 -3.21
C PHE A 35 20.93 -2.14 -2.82
N MET A 36 21.74 -3.20 -2.75
CA MET A 36 23.15 -3.12 -2.37
C MET A 36 23.96 -2.24 -3.32
N VAL A 37 23.75 -2.37 -4.64
CA VAL A 37 24.41 -1.53 -5.65
C VAL A 37 24.13 -0.05 -5.39
N LYS A 38 22.88 0.30 -5.07
CA LYS A 38 22.52 1.69 -4.77
C LYS A 38 23.11 2.16 -3.43
N ALA A 39 23.07 1.32 -2.40
CA ALA A 39 23.67 1.63 -1.09
C ALA A 39 25.18 1.91 -1.22
N VAL A 40 25.92 1.07 -1.97
CA VAL A 40 27.34 1.26 -2.26
C VAL A 40 27.59 2.54 -3.07
N ALA A 41 26.74 2.84 -4.05
CA ALA A 41 26.88 4.04 -4.88
C ALA A 41 26.58 5.36 -4.12
N LEU A 42 25.73 5.32 -3.08
CA LEU A 42 25.38 6.48 -2.29
C LEU A 42 26.32 6.73 -1.10
N ASP A 43 27.04 5.69 -0.65
CA ASP A 43 27.93 5.77 0.50
C ASP A 43 29.12 6.71 0.20
N PRO A 44 29.25 7.84 0.93
CA PRO A 44 30.27 8.85 0.66
C PRO A 44 31.69 8.32 0.88
N ARG A 45 31.89 7.20 1.60
CA ARG A 45 33.22 6.59 1.81
C ARG A 45 33.77 5.91 0.55
N ASN A 46 32.92 5.63 -0.43
CA ASN A 46 33.31 4.97 -1.68
C ASN A 46 33.63 5.97 -2.81
N ASP A 47 33.51 7.28 -2.57
CA ASP A 47 33.86 8.37 -3.50
C ASP A 47 33.19 8.32 -4.88
N PHE A 48 32.02 7.68 -5.01
CA PHE A 48 31.24 7.70 -6.25
C PHE A 48 30.44 8.99 -6.40
N LYS A 49 30.54 9.64 -7.57
CA LYS A 49 29.72 10.82 -7.91
C LYS A 49 28.50 10.39 -8.72
N VAL A 50 27.31 10.56 -8.14
CA VAL A 50 26.01 10.14 -8.72
C VAL A 50 25.76 10.74 -10.12
N ASP A 51 26.34 11.91 -10.43
CA ASP A 51 26.14 12.63 -11.70
C ASP A 51 27.21 12.33 -12.78
N GLN A 52 28.19 11.47 -12.49
CA GLN A 52 29.29 11.17 -13.43
C GLN A 52 29.04 9.84 -14.17
N ILE A 53 29.47 9.77 -15.43
CA ILE A 53 29.39 8.52 -16.22
C ILE A 53 30.33 7.50 -15.59
N LEU A 54 29.79 6.37 -15.13
CA LEU A 54 30.57 5.25 -14.59
C LEU A 54 31.59 4.76 -15.60
N THR A 55 32.87 4.78 -15.23
CA THR A 55 33.92 4.14 -16.01
C THR A 55 33.88 2.62 -15.83
N LYS A 56 34.65 1.90 -16.66
CA LYS A 56 34.78 0.44 -16.51
C LYS A 56 35.43 0.06 -15.17
N GLU A 57 36.34 0.90 -14.67
CA GLU A 57 36.99 0.72 -13.38
C GLU A 57 36.00 0.95 -12.23
N ASP A 58 35.21 2.02 -12.30
CA ASP A 58 34.14 2.28 -11.32
C ASP A 58 33.14 1.12 -11.26
N THR A 59 32.80 0.55 -12.42
CA THR A 59 31.89 -0.60 -12.50
C THR A 59 32.46 -1.82 -11.80
N GLN A 60 33.75 -2.13 -12.01
CA GLN A 60 34.41 -3.26 -11.34
C GLN A 60 34.55 -3.01 -9.83
N ASN A 61 34.86 -1.79 -9.42
CA ASN A 61 34.92 -1.40 -8.01
C ASN A 61 33.56 -1.56 -7.33
N ILE A 62 32.46 -1.13 -7.97
CA ILE A 62 31.09 -1.33 -7.45
C ILE A 62 30.80 -2.83 -7.29
N ILE A 63 31.12 -3.65 -8.30
CA ILE A 63 30.90 -5.10 -8.23
C ILE A 63 31.66 -5.69 -7.05
N GLN A 64 32.95 -5.40 -6.92
CA GLN A 64 33.79 -5.92 -5.85
C GLN A 64 33.27 -5.51 -4.45
N LEU A 65 32.90 -4.23 -4.27
CA LEU A 65 32.35 -3.72 -3.01
C LEU A 65 31.01 -4.39 -2.67
N CYS A 66 30.12 -4.55 -3.65
CA CYS A 66 28.83 -5.22 -3.45
C CYS A 66 29.01 -6.70 -3.10
N VAL A 67 29.85 -7.43 -3.84
CA VAL A 67 30.14 -8.85 -3.58
C VAL A 67 30.73 -9.01 -2.18
N THR A 68 31.70 -8.18 -1.81
CA THR A 68 32.31 -8.21 -0.46
C THR A 68 31.26 -8.01 0.62
N ARG A 69 30.38 -7.01 0.48
CA ARG A 69 29.30 -6.75 1.47
C ARG A 69 28.24 -7.84 1.49
N LEU A 70 27.89 -8.44 0.36
CA LEU A 70 26.88 -9.50 0.26
C LEU A 70 27.36 -10.85 0.79
N LEU A 71 28.67 -11.10 0.78
CA LEU A 71 29.29 -12.30 1.31
C LEU A 71 29.67 -12.19 2.80
N ASP A 72 29.69 -10.98 3.36
CA ASP A 72 29.92 -10.75 4.79
C ASP A 72 28.67 -11.10 5.61
N THR A 73 28.42 -12.40 5.77
CA THR A 73 27.29 -12.92 6.56
C THR A 73 27.44 -12.70 8.06
N THR A 74 28.60 -12.24 8.52
CA THR A 74 28.87 -11.96 9.94
C THR A 74 28.48 -10.55 10.35
N ASN A 75 28.17 -9.67 9.40
CA ASN A 75 27.89 -8.28 9.67
C ASN A 75 26.38 -8.02 9.87
N PRO A 76 25.95 -7.43 11.00
CA PRO A 76 24.54 -7.09 11.25
C PRO A 76 23.92 -6.21 10.16
N SER A 77 24.75 -5.39 9.50
CA SER A 77 24.34 -4.52 8.41
C SER A 77 23.61 -5.30 7.31
N LEU A 78 24.22 -6.39 6.84
CA LEU A 78 23.66 -7.22 5.78
C LEU A 78 22.35 -7.88 6.23
N SER A 79 22.27 -8.37 7.47
CA SER A 79 21.04 -8.95 8.02
C SER A 79 19.92 -7.93 8.10
N THR A 80 20.21 -6.69 8.49
CA THR A 80 19.22 -5.60 8.52
C THR A 80 18.71 -5.26 7.12
N ILE A 81 19.61 -5.14 6.14
CA ILE A 81 19.23 -4.87 4.75
C ILE A 81 18.41 -6.03 4.17
N LYS A 82 18.79 -7.29 4.45
CA LYS A 82 18.00 -8.46 4.06
C LYS A 82 16.59 -8.42 4.65
N MET A 83 16.48 -8.08 5.93
CA MET A 83 15.20 -7.95 6.64
C MET A 83 14.32 -6.85 6.02
N GLN A 84 14.92 -5.68 5.73
CA GLN A 84 14.29 -4.54 5.08
C GLN A 84 13.74 -4.89 3.69
N VAL A 85 14.59 -5.45 2.82
CA VAL A 85 14.17 -5.88 1.47
C VAL A 85 13.13 -6.99 1.54
N TYR A 86 13.26 -7.94 2.48
CA TYR A 86 12.28 -8.99 2.67
C TYR A 86 10.91 -8.41 3.07
N PHE A 87 10.89 -7.48 4.03
CA PHE A 87 9.65 -6.82 4.46
C PHE A 87 9.01 -6.06 3.30
N ASP A 88 9.77 -5.23 2.57
CA ASP A 88 9.26 -4.45 1.43
C ASP A 88 8.69 -5.30 0.29
N MET A 89 9.21 -6.51 0.10
CA MET A 89 8.75 -7.42 -0.98
C MET A 89 7.56 -8.27 -0.58
N ASN A 90 7.41 -8.62 0.70
CA ASN A 90 6.46 -9.62 1.15
C ASN A 90 5.34 -9.05 2.03
N TYR A 91 5.56 -7.90 2.65
CA TYR A 91 4.51 -7.20 3.38
C TYR A 91 3.56 -6.52 2.40
N ALA A 92 2.26 -6.77 2.57
CA ALA A 92 1.19 -6.09 1.87
C ALA A 92 0.18 -5.63 2.90
N ASN A 93 -0.37 -4.43 2.72
CA ASN A 93 -1.43 -3.97 3.61
C ASN A 93 -2.67 -4.88 3.46
N ARG A 94 -3.52 -4.87 4.50
CA ARG A 94 -4.73 -5.69 4.59
C ARG A 94 -5.57 -5.68 3.29
N ALA A 95 -5.81 -4.51 2.71
CA ALA A 95 -6.66 -4.37 1.53
C ALA A 95 -6.02 -5.00 0.28
N GLU A 96 -4.72 -4.81 0.10
CA GLU A 96 -3.97 -5.40 -1.01
C GLU A 96 -3.91 -6.92 -0.91
N LEU A 97 -3.63 -7.46 0.29
CA LEU A 97 -3.59 -8.90 0.49
C LEU A 97 -4.95 -9.54 0.17
N LEU A 98 -6.04 -9.02 0.75
CA LEU A 98 -7.37 -9.56 0.50
C LEU A 98 -7.78 -9.44 -0.97
N SER A 99 -7.50 -8.29 -1.60
CA SER A 99 -7.80 -8.10 -3.02
C SER A 99 -7.07 -9.11 -3.91
N GLU A 100 -5.80 -9.39 -3.65
CA GLU A 100 -5.03 -10.36 -4.43
C GLU A 100 -5.55 -11.79 -4.22
N GLN A 101 -5.94 -12.12 -2.98
CA GLN A 101 -6.45 -13.44 -2.65
C GLN A 101 -7.83 -13.70 -3.28
N HIS A 102 -8.72 -12.70 -3.25
CA HIS A 102 -10.00 -12.77 -3.97
C HIS A 102 -9.77 -12.88 -5.48
N ARG A 103 -8.80 -12.16 -6.05
CA ARG A 103 -8.42 -12.27 -7.48
C ARG A 103 -7.94 -13.68 -7.83
N VAL A 104 -7.10 -14.29 -6.99
CA VAL A 104 -6.60 -15.66 -7.18
C VAL A 104 -7.75 -16.67 -7.09
N LEU A 105 -8.67 -16.51 -6.14
CA LEU A 105 -9.86 -17.37 -6.03
C LEU A 105 -10.75 -17.25 -7.27
N GLU A 106 -11.05 -16.02 -7.72
CA GLU A 106 -11.83 -15.80 -8.94
C GLU A 106 -11.15 -16.41 -10.18
N ALA A 107 -9.83 -16.27 -10.32
CA ALA A 107 -9.07 -16.88 -11.41
C ALA A 107 -9.15 -18.43 -11.38
N ARG A 108 -9.14 -19.04 -10.19
CA ARG A 108 -9.30 -20.49 -10.02
C ARG A 108 -10.72 -20.96 -10.33
N LEU A 109 -11.74 -20.16 -10.02
CA LEU A 109 -13.14 -20.47 -10.30
C LEU A 109 -13.53 -20.21 -11.76
N ALA A 110 -12.82 -19.34 -12.47
CA ALA A 110 -13.14 -18.92 -13.82
C ALA A 110 -13.35 -20.06 -14.83
N PRO A 111 -12.57 -21.17 -14.85
CA PRO A 111 -12.84 -22.30 -15.73
C PRO A 111 -14.19 -22.96 -15.46
N VAL A 112 -14.52 -23.21 -14.19
CA VAL A 112 -15.80 -23.84 -13.79
C VAL A 112 -16.98 -22.92 -14.13
N VAL A 113 -16.83 -21.62 -13.92
CA VAL A 113 -17.83 -20.62 -14.30
C VAL A 113 -18.04 -20.58 -15.82
N ARG A 114 -16.96 -20.60 -16.62
CA ARG A 114 -17.09 -20.67 -18.09
C ARG A 114 -17.80 -21.94 -18.53
N ASP A 115 -17.44 -23.09 -17.98
CA ASP A 115 -18.08 -24.36 -18.31
C ASP A 115 -19.58 -24.36 -18.02
N ILE A 116 -20.02 -23.75 -16.91
CA ILE A 116 -21.44 -23.62 -16.58
C ILE A 116 -22.14 -22.62 -17.50
N THR A 117 -21.53 -21.45 -17.73
CA THR A 117 -22.16 -20.34 -18.45
C THR A 117 -22.28 -20.59 -19.95
N ASP A 118 -21.31 -21.30 -20.53
CA ASP A 118 -21.25 -21.65 -21.94
C ASP A 118 -22.04 -22.95 -22.26
N SER A 119 -22.57 -23.65 -21.25
CA SER A 119 -23.40 -24.85 -21.43
C SER A 119 -24.80 -24.54 -21.98
N CYS A 120 -25.22 -25.32 -23.00
CA CYS A 120 -26.55 -25.31 -23.60
C CYS A 120 -27.15 -26.74 -23.60
N PRO A 121 -27.62 -27.25 -22.44
CA PRO A 121 -28.15 -28.60 -22.34
C PRO A 121 -29.50 -28.73 -23.07
N HIS A 122 -29.67 -29.81 -23.83
CA HIS A 122 -30.92 -30.18 -24.51
C HIS A 122 -31.50 -31.49 -23.96
N LEU A 123 -30.64 -32.39 -23.48
CA LEU A 123 -31.04 -33.66 -22.88
C LEU A 123 -31.10 -33.56 -21.35
N GLN A 124 -31.93 -34.41 -20.73
CA GLN A 124 -32.05 -34.45 -19.27
C GLN A 124 -30.72 -34.78 -18.57
N GLU A 125 -29.93 -35.69 -19.15
CA GLU A 125 -28.60 -36.04 -18.62
C GLU A 125 -27.62 -34.85 -18.65
N GLU A 126 -27.69 -34.02 -19.70
CA GLU A 126 -26.87 -32.80 -19.81
C GLU A 126 -27.29 -31.74 -18.78
N MET A 127 -28.59 -31.64 -18.48
CA MET A 127 -29.10 -30.76 -17.43
C MET A 127 -28.59 -31.18 -16.06
N GLU A 128 -28.63 -32.48 -15.76
CA GLU A 128 -28.12 -33.02 -14.50
C GLU A 128 -26.61 -32.75 -14.36
N ASN A 129 -25.85 -32.88 -15.45
CA ASN A 129 -24.43 -32.55 -15.47
C ASN A 129 -24.18 -31.06 -15.17
N VAL A 130 -24.90 -30.14 -15.82
CA VAL A 130 -24.79 -28.70 -15.52
C VAL A 130 -25.13 -28.41 -14.06
N TYR A 131 -26.17 -29.06 -13.50
CA TYR A 131 -26.54 -28.89 -12.10
C TYR A 131 -25.44 -29.39 -11.15
N GLN A 132 -24.80 -30.53 -11.45
CA GLN A 132 -23.65 -31.03 -10.68
C GLN A 132 -22.44 -30.10 -10.75
N LYS A 133 -22.19 -29.45 -11.90
CA LYS A 133 -21.16 -28.43 -12.03
C LYS A 133 -21.47 -27.19 -11.17
N ILE A 134 -22.73 -26.77 -11.10
CA ILE A 134 -23.17 -25.66 -10.22
C ILE A 134 -22.92 -26.01 -8.75
N VAL A 135 -23.29 -27.23 -8.32
CA VAL A 135 -23.01 -27.72 -6.95
C VAL A 135 -21.50 -27.71 -6.67
N SER A 136 -20.69 -28.17 -7.63
CA SER A 136 -19.22 -28.16 -7.51
C SER A 136 -18.68 -26.74 -7.37
N TYR A 137 -19.19 -25.79 -8.17
CA TYR A 137 -18.85 -24.38 -8.05
C TYR A 137 -19.18 -23.83 -6.65
N MET A 138 -20.33 -24.16 -6.07
CA MET A 138 -20.74 -23.67 -4.73
C MET A 138 -19.80 -24.16 -3.64
N LEU A 139 -19.36 -25.42 -3.73
CA LEU A 139 -18.37 -25.99 -2.80
C LEU A 139 -17.04 -25.26 -2.89
N LEU A 140 -16.53 -25.07 -4.12
CA LEU A 140 -15.26 -24.38 -4.35
C LEU A 140 -15.31 -22.90 -3.96
N ALA A 141 -16.44 -22.23 -4.22
CA ALA A 141 -16.62 -20.81 -3.92
C ALA A 141 -16.80 -20.54 -2.41
N SER A 142 -17.48 -21.43 -1.68
CA SER A 142 -17.70 -21.28 -0.23
C SER A 142 -16.51 -21.73 0.62
N GLY A 143 -15.68 -22.65 0.12
CA GLY A 143 -14.61 -23.27 0.90
C GLY A 143 -15.11 -24.16 2.05
N LEU A 144 -16.42 -24.46 2.12
CA LEU A 144 -17.07 -25.20 3.20
C LEU A 144 -17.11 -26.72 2.95
N GLY A 145 -15.97 -27.31 2.62
CA GLY A 145 -15.80 -28.75 2.42
C GLY A 145 -15.37 -29.15 1.01
N SER A 146 -15.08 -30.45 0.84
CA SER A 146 -14.54 -31.00 -0.40
C SER A 146 -15.63 -31.54 -1.34
N PRO A 147 -15.51 -31.34 -2.68
CA PRO A 147 -16.33 -32.02 -3.69
C PRO A 147 -16.25 -33.54 -3.65
N THR A 148 -15.22 -34.11 -3.01
CA THR A 148 -15.07 -35.57 -2.87
C THR A 148 -15.93 -36.14 -1.74
N ASN A 149 -16.44 -35.32 -0.83
CA ASN A 149 -17.25 -35.79 0.29
C ASN A 149 -18.73 -35.81 -0.10
N ILE A 150 -19.27 -37.02 -0.32
CA ILE A 150 -20.65 -37.26 -0.75
C ILE A 150 -21.67 -36.65 0.24
N GLY A 151 -21.38 -36.65 1.54
CA GLY A 151 -22.26 -36.05 2.55
C GLY A 151 -22.40 -34.54 2.35
N VAL A 152 -21.27 -33.86 2.12
CA VAL A 152 -21.22 -32.40 1.88
C VAL A 152 -21.88 -32.05 0.55
N VAL A 153 -21.65 -32.85 -0.50
CA VAL A 153 -22.31 -32.67 -1.81
C VAL A 153 -23.82 -32.77 -1.66
N ARG A 154 -24.34 -33.72 -0.87
CA ARG A 154 -25.78 -33.86 -0.59
C ARG A 154 -26.33 -32.65 0.17
N GLU A 155 -25.63 -32.15 1.19
CA GLU A 155 -26.02 -30.94 1.92
C GLU A 155 -26.11 -29.72 1.00
N VAL A 156 -25.09 -29.48 0.18
CA VAL A 156 -25.05 -28.37 -0.78
C VAL A 156 -26.16 -28.53 -1.81
N THR A 157 -26.40 -29.75 -2.30
CA THR A 157 -27.48 -30.03 -3.25
C THR A 157 -28.84 -29.71 -2.65
N ALA A 158 -29.10 -30.14 -1.41
CA ALA A 158 -30.35 -29.86 -0.72
C ALA A 158 -30.56 -28.35 -0.46
N ALA A 159 -29.49 -27.64 -0.06
CA ALA A 159 -29.51 -26.19 0.12
C ALA A 159 -29.67 -25.45 -1.21
N LEU A 160 -29.10 -25.95 -2.31
CA LEU A 160 -29.31 -25.38 -3.64
C LEU A 160 -30.74 -25.60 -4.10
N GLN A 161 -31.32 -26.79 -3.91
CA GLN A 161 -32.68 -27.11 -4.32
C GLN A 161 -33.74 -26.26 -3.61
N SER A 162 -33.47 -25.73 -2.41
CA SER A 162 -34.40 -24.84 -1.71
C SER A 162 -34.46 -23.42 -2.29
N VAL A 163 -33.44 -23.02 -3.05
CA VAL A 163 -33.32 -21.68 -3.67
C VAL A 163 -33.42 -21.75 -5.20
N PHE A 164 -32.92 -22.82 -5.79
CA PHE A 164 -32.83 -23.08 -7.23
C PHE A 164 -33.13 -24.56 -7.52
N PRO A 165 -34.41 -24.91 -7.70
CA PRO A 165 -34.85 -26.24 -8.09
C PRO A 165 -34.32 -26.67 -9.46
N GLN A 166 -34.05 -27.97 -9.67
CA GLN A 166 -33.52 -28.50 -10.93
C GLN A 166 -34.35 -28.14 -12.18
N ARG A 167 -35.67 -28.03 -12.04
CA ARG A 167 -36.58 -27.62 -13.13
C ARG A 167 -36.29 -26.22 -13.69
N GLU A 168 -35.62 -25.36 -12.94
CA GLU A 168 -35.33 -23.98 -13.34
C GLU A 168 -34.04 -23.85 -14.17
N ILE A 169 -33.34 -24.96 -14.43
CA ILE A 169 -32.10 -24.97 -15.19
C ILE A 169 -32.27 -24.49 -16.65
N MET A 170 -33.44 -24.71 -17.25
CA MET A 170 -33.75 -24.16 -18.59
C MET A 170 -33.88 -22.64 -18.57
N THR A 171 -34.52 -22.11 -17.53
CA THR A 171 -34.63 -20.66 -17.35
C THR A 171 -33.25 -20.06 -17.12
N PHE A 172 -32.42 -20.67 -16.28
CA PHE A 172 -31.04 -20.24 -16.04
C PHE A 172 -30.19 -20.26 -17.31
N THR A 173 -30.25 -21.33 -18.10
CA THR A 173 -29.44 -21.48 -19.32
C THR A 173 -29.83 -20.49 -20.42
N SER A 174 -31.07 -20.00 -20.41
CA SER A 174 -31.55 -18.96 -21.32
C SER A 174 -31.03 -17.54 -21.02
N LEU A 175 -30.46 -17.31 -19.83
CA LEU A 175 -29.95 -15.99 -19.44
C LEU A 175 -28.66 -15.63 -20.19
N GLY A 176 -28.40 -14.33 -20.32
CA GLY A 176 -27.09 -13.86 -20.83
C GLY A 176 -25.94 -14.22 -19.88
N LYS A 177 -24.73 -14.39 -20.43
CA LYS A 177 -23.53 -14.80 -19.68
C LYS A 177 -23.31 -14.03 -18.37
N LYS A 178 -23.36 -12.70 -18.42
CA LYS A 178 -23.21 -11.84 -17.24
C LYS A 178 -24.27 -12.10 -16.15
N ASN A 179 -25.51 -12.37 -16.55
CA ASN A 179 -26.59 -12.66 -15.62
C ASN A 179 -26.42 -14.05 -14.98
N LYS A 180 -25.96 -15.04 -15.76
CA LYS A 180 -25.61 -16.36 -15.23
C LYS A 180 -24.51 -16.25 -14.18
N GLU A 181 -23.43 -15.51 -14.47
CA GLU A 181 -22.32 -15.29 -13.53
C GLU A 181 -22.79 -14.62 -12.23
N GLN A 182 -23.62 -13.58 -12.34
CA GLN A 182 -24.17 -12.89 -11.17
C GLN A 182 -25.08 -13.81 -10.34
N GLN A 183 -25.95 -14.60 -10.99
CA GLN A 183 -26.80 -15.55 -10.29
C GLN A 183 -26.00 -16.65 -9.59
N LEU A 184 -24.93 -17.17 -10.22
CA LEU A 184 -24.04 -18.14 -9.58
C LEU A 184 -23.43 -17.58 -8.30
N LYS A 185 -22.94 -16.33 -8.32
CA LYS A 185 -22.42 -15.66 -7.11
C LYS A 185 -23.51 -15.55 -6.03
N THR A 186 -24.72 -15.09 -6.39
CA THR A 186 -25.83 -14.98 -5.43
C THR A 186 -26.24 -16.34 -4.85
N TYR A 187 -26.36 -17.37 -5.67
CA TYR A 187 -26.70 -18.71 -5.19
C TYR A 187 -25.61 -19.28 -4.28
N ALA A 188 -24.33 -19.07 -4.59
CA ALA A 188 -23.24 -19.49 -3.72
C ALA A 188 -23.34 -18.86 -2.33
N MET A 189 -23.66 -17.56 -2.25
CA MET A 189 -23.86 -16.87 -0.98
C MET A 189 -25.09 -17.39 -0.21
N LEU A 190 -26.20 -17.60 -0.90
CA LEU A 190 -27.42 -18.13 -0.29
C LEU A 190 -27.22 -19.55 0.26
N VAL A 191 -26.62 -20.43 -0.55
CA VAL A 191 -26.33 -21.82 -0.15
C VAL A 191 -25.35 -21.85 1.02
N THR A 192 -24.33 -20.99 1.02
CA THR A 192 -23.41 -20.83 2.15
C THR A 192 -24.15 -20.44 3.42
N GLY A 193 -24.98 -19.39 3.38
CA GLY A 193 -25.80 -18.95 4.51
C GLY A 193 -26.75 -20.04 5.03
N ILE A 194 -27.42 -20.77 4.14
CA ILE A 194 -28.32 -21.87 4.51
C ILE A 194 -27.55 -22.99 5.23
N ARG A 195 -26.36 -23.33 4.75
CA ARG A 195 -25.52 -24.36 5.39
C ARG A 195 -25.05 -23.94 6.77
N LEU A 196 -24.67 -22.67 6.95
CA LEU A 196 -24.29 -22.12 8.26
C LEU A 196 -25.47 -22.15 9.24
N TYR A 197 -26.67 -21.79 8.78
CA TYR A 197 -27.88 -21.89 9.58
C TYR A 197 -28.20 -23.35 9.95
N ASN A 198 -28.14 -24.27 9.00
CA ASN A 198 -28.38 -25.69 9.25
C ASN A 198 -27.37 -26.27 10.26
N LYS A 199 -26.11 -25.83 10.22
CA LYS A 199 -25.10 -26.13 11.26
C LYS A 199 -25.55 -25.64 12.63
N ALA A 200 -25.96 -24.37 12.73
CA ALA A 200 -26.42 -23.76 13.98
C ALA A 200 -27.72 -24.39 14.55
N CYS A 201 -28.48 -25.12 13.73
CA CYS A 201 -29.65 -25.89 14.14
C CYS A 201 -29.36 -27.39 14.37
N GLY A 202 -28.12 -27.85 14.22
CA GLY A 202 -27.75 -29.27 14.35
C GLY A 202 -28.29 -30.18 13.23
N LYS A 203 -28.69 -29.60 12.08
CA LYS A 203 -29.29 -30.32 10.94
C LYS A 203 -28.30 -30.64 9.81
N GLY A 204 -27.01 -30.37 10.00
CA GLY A 204 -25.95 -30.60 9.03
C GLY A 204 -24.68 -29.81 9.36
N GLY A 205 -23.73 -29.72 8.41
CA GLY A 205 -22.57 -28.84 8.55
C GLY A 205 -21.45 -29.38 9.43
N SER A 206 -21.37 -30.71 9.61
CA SER A 206 -20.30 -31.36 10.39
C SER A 206 -18.89 -31.16 9.81
N SER A 207 -18.80 -30.76 8.54
CA SER A 207 -17.54 -30.46 7.83
C SER A 207 -17.13 -28.99 7.90
N ILE A 208 -17.95 -28.13 8.51
CA ILE A 208 -17.68 -26.70 8.62
C ILE A 208 -16.95 -26.48 9.94
N ASP A 209 -15.71 -26.03 9.88
CA ASP A 209 -14.92 -25.69 11.07
C ASP A 209 -15.55 -24.52 11.85
N ASP A 210 -15.20 -24.39 13.13
CA ASP A 210 -15.60 -23.24 13.96
C ASP A 210 -14.54 -22.13 13.83
N LEU A 211 -14.57 -21.39 12.72
CA LEU A 211 -13.62 -20.31 12.47
C LEU A 211 -13.59 -19.26 13.59
N PRO A 212 -14.73 -18.81 14.16
CA PRO A 212 -14.73 -17.94 15.33
C PRO A 212 -13.90 -18.48 16.50
N ALA A 213 -14.11 -19.74 16.88
CA ALA A 213 -13.36 -20.36 17.97
C ALA A 213 -11.86 -20.47 17.66
N ILE A 214 -11.51 -20.90 16.44
CA ILE A 214 -10.12 -21.01 16.00
C ILE A 214 -9.43 -19.65 16.02
N LEU A 215 -10.08 -18.59 15.53
CA LEU A 215 -9.52 -17.23 15.53
C LEU A 215 -9.35 -16.68 16.94
N ASN A 216 -10.29 -16.95 17.85
CA ASN A 216 -10.21 -16.54 19.25
C ASN A 216 -9.04 -17.20 20.01
N GLU A 217 -8.53 -18.34 19.53
CA GLU A 217 -7.33 -18.97 20.08
C GLU A 217 -6.06 -18.52 19.33
N ALA A 218 -6.12 -18.51 18.00
CA ALA A 218 -4.97 -18.27 17.14
C ALA A 218 -4.47 -16.82 17.19
N ILE A 219 -5.37 -15.82 17.26
CA ILE A 219 -4.97 -14.41 17.32
C ILE A 219 -4.20 -14.12 18.61
N PRO A 220 -4.72 -14.43 19.82
CA PRO A 220 -3.94 -14.22 21.06
C PRO A 220 -2.64 -15.02 21.10
N SER A 221 -2.57 -16.19 20.47
CA SER A 221 -1.31 -16.94 20.35
C SER A 221 -0.29 -16.21 19.48
N ALA A 222 -0.71 -15.67 18.34
CA ALA A 222 0.17 -14.90 17.45
C ALA A 222 0.62 -13.58 18.09
N THR A 223 -0.31 -12.86 18.75
CA THR A 223 -0.01 -11.63 19.51
C THR A 223 1.06 -11.88 20.57
N ARG A 224 0.90 -12.94 21.40
CA ARG A 224 1.89 -13.28 22.43
C ARG A 224 3.27 -13.59 21.85
N ALA A 225 3.34 -14.31 20.75
CA ALA A 225 4.62 -14.61 20.09
C ALA A 225 5.33 -13.33 19.59
N ILE A 226 4.56 -12.36 19.09
CA ILE A 226 5.10 -11.06 18.68
C ILE A 226 5.54 -10.24 19.89
N ASP A 227 4.75 -10.21 20.97
CA ASP A 227 5.10 -9.52 22.22
C ASP A 227 6.38 -10.10 22.85
N GLU A 228 6.55 -11.42 22.84
CA GLU A 228 7.80 -12.08 23.26
C GLU A 228 8.99 -11.62 22.39
N GLY A 229 8.79 -11.54 21.07
CA GLY A 229 9.79 -10.99 20.14
C GLY A 229 10.15 -9.53 20.44
N LEU A 230 9.15 -8.68 20.71
CA LEU A 230 9.33 -7.28 21.06
C LEU A 230 10.09 -7.11 22.37
N ASN A 231 9.74 -7.87 23.41
CA ASN A 231 10.43 -7.84 24.70
C ASN A 231 11.92 -8.19 24.55
N ASN A 232 12.24 -9.18 23.71
CA ASN A 232 13.62 -9.52 23.39
C ASN A 232 14.33 -8.39 22.64
N CYS A 233 13.64 -7.73 21.71
CA CYS A 233 14.18 -6.55 21.01
C CYS A 233 14.48 -5.42 22.00
N HIS A 234 13.53 -5.05 22.86
CA HIS A 234 13.71 -4.00 23.85
C HIS A 234 14.90 -4.30 24.75
N LEU A 235 15.01 -5.52 25.29
CA LEU A 235 16.14 -5.92 26.13
C LEU A 235 17.49 -5.73 25.40
N ARG A 236 17.61 -6.23 24.17
CA ARG A 236 18.84 -6.10 23.37
C ARG A 236 19.15 -4.66 23.02
N ALA A 237 18.13 -3.89 22.64
CA ALA A 237 18.27 -2.48 22.31
C ALA A 237 18.77 -1.67 23.51
N HIS A 238 18.21 -1.91 24.70
CA HIS A 238 18.65 -1.27 25.94
C HIS A 238 20.12 -1.60 26.25
N GLN A 239 20.52 -2.87 26.11
CA GLN A 239 21.89 -3.32 26.31
C GLN A 239 22.88 -2.62 25.34
N TYR A 240 22.59 -2.65 24.04
CA TYR A 240 23.45 -2.03 23.02
C TYR A 240 23.51 -0.50 23.16
N THR A 241 22.38 0.13 23.48
CA THR A 241 22.34 1.58 23.72
C THR A 241 23.21 1.96 24.91
N THR A 242 23.12 1.21 26.01
CA THR A 242 23.95 1.44 27.22
C THR A 242 25.45 1.29 26.92
N LEU A 243 25.83 0.27 26.13
CA LEU A 243 27.22 0.10 25.69
C LEU A 243 27.69 1.27 24.83
N LEU A 244 26.88 1.70 23.86
CA LEU A 244 27.20 2.83 22.99
C LEU A 244 27.30 4.16 23.74
N GLU A 245 26.45 4.38 24.75
CA GLU A 245 26.53 5.52 25.67
C GLU A 245 27.86 5.49 26.46
N SER A 246 28.24 4.32 27.01
CA SER A 246 29.50 4.17 27.75
C SER A 246 30.75 4.44 26.90
N MET A 247 30.70 4.16 25.58
CA MET A 247 31.77 4.48 24.65
C MET A 247 31.93 5.99 24.41
N GLN A 248 30.88 6.78 24.62
CA GLN A 248 30.95 8.24 24.49
C GLN A 248 31.56 8.88 25.73
N GLU A 249 31.45 8.23 26.88
CA GLU A 249 31.93 8.71 28.17
C GLU A 249 33.37 8.28 28.47
N ASP A 250 33.78 7.08 28.02
CA ASP A 250 35.10 6.51 28.30
C ASP A 250 35.86 6.08 27.02
N GLN A 251 37.02 6.69 26.81
CA GLN A 251 37.92 6.43 25.68
C GLN A 251 38.51 5.00 25.68
N HIS A 252 38.73 4.40 26.86
CA HIS A 252 39.21 3.03 26.96
C HIS A 252 38.15 2.05 26.44
N ARG A 253 36.89 2.26 26.84
CA ARG A 253 35.75 1.48 26.34
C ARG A 253 35.49 1.71 24.86
N HIS A 254 35.65 2.93 24.38
CA HIS A 254 35.57 3.22 22.94
C HIS A 254 36.55 2.33 22.15
N THR A 255 37.81 2.24 22.60
CA THR A 255 38.84 1.45 21.92
C THR A 255 38.49 -0.04 21.93
N GLN A 256 38.06 -0.57 23.09
CA GLN A 256 37.68 -1.97 23.25
C GLN A 256 36.47 -2.39 22.41
N LEU A 257 35.46 -1.52 22.30
CA LEU A 257 34.16 -1.84 21.71
C LEU A 257 34.03 -1.42 20.23
N SER A 258 34.92 -0.56 19.73
CA SER A 258 34.86 -0.02 18.37
C SER A 258 34.85 -1.07 17.24
N SER A 259 35.46 -2.24 17.47
CA SER A 259 35.48 -3.34 16.49
C SER A 259 34.19 -4.16 16.44
N LEU A 260 33.31 -4.04 17.44
CA LEU A 260 32.18 -4.96 17.64
C LEU A 260 30.92 -4.62 16.83
N LYS A 261 30.93 -3.58 15.98
CA LYS A 261 29.77 -3.24 15.12
C LYS A 261 28.46 -3.04 15.90
N LEU A 262 28.56 -2.49 17.12
CA LEU A 262 27.43 -2.28 18.03
C LEU A 262 26.35 -1.35 17.45
N LYS A 263 26.73 -0.39 16.61
CA LYS A 263 25.75 0.51 15.94
C LYS A 263 24.89 -0.28 14.96
N GLU A 264 25.53 -1.05 14.09
CA GLU A 264 24.87 -1.90 13.10
C GLU A 264 23.98 -2.95 13.79
N ALA A 265 24.43 -3.51 14.92
CA ALA A 265 23.63 -4.42 15.73
C ALA A 265 22.40 -3.73 16.35
N LEU A 266 22.54 -2.49 16.86
CA LEU A 266 21.42 -1.71 17.36
C LEU A 266 20.42 -1.37 16.25
N PHE A 267 20.90 -1.04 15.04
CA PHE A 267 20.03 -0.78 13.89
C PHE A 267 19.22 -2.02 13.51
N ASN A 268 19.83 -3.20 13.55
CA ASN A 268 19.15 -4.48 13.31
C ASN A 268 18.01 -4.70 14.32
N VAL A 269 18.29 -4.57 15.62
CA VAL A 269 17.27 -4.75 16.67
C VAL A 269 16.11 -3.76 16.47
N ARG A 270 16.41 -2.49 16.29
CA ARG A 270 15.38 -1.44 16.17
C ARG A 270 14.55 -1.55 14.90
N GLN A 271 15.16 -2.01 13.80
CA GLN A 271 14.41 -2.29 12.58
C GLN A 271 13.48 -3.50 12.75
N TYR A 272 13.93 -4.54 13.44
CA TYR A 272 13.09 -5.70 13.72
C TYR A 272 11.94 -5.32 14.65
N GLU A 273 12.20 -4.56 15.70
CA GLU A 273 11.21 -3.96 16.60
C GLU A 273 10.15 -3.17 15.82
N ALA A 274 10.57 -2.27 14.92
CA ALA A 274 9.64 -1.49 14.10
C ALA A 274 8.71 -2.37 13.24
N PHE A 275 9.25 -3.43 12.62
CA PHE A 275 8.42 -4.36 11.84
C PHE A 275 7.48 -5.19 12.71
N LEU A 276 7.93 -5.65 13.88
CA LEU A 276 7.07 -6.35 14.83
C LEU A 276 5.92 -5.45 15.33
N CYS A 277 6.16 -4.16 15.56
CA CYS A 277 5.11 -3.20 15.93
C CYS A 277 4.03 -3.07 14.83
N ILE A 278 4.42 -3.07 13.55
CA ILE A 278 3.48 -3.07 12.42
C ILE A 278 2.64 -4.35 12.44
N LEU A 279 3.28 -5.52 12.57
CA LEU A 279 2.58 -6.80 12.62
C LEU A 279 1.66 -6.92 13.85
N LEU A 280 2.08 -6.38 14.99
CA LEU A 280 1.26 -6.34 16.20
C LEU A 280 -0.01 -5.49 15.99
N SER A 281 0.12 -4.33 15.34
CA SER A 281 -1.02 -3.47 14.99
C SER A 281 -2.01 -4.20 14.06
N ASP A 282 -1.50 -4.95 13.07
CA ASP A 282 -2.34 -5.77 12.18
C ASP A 282 -3.04 -6.91 12.95
N ALA A 283 -2.36 -7.53 13.91
CA ALA A 283 -2.96 -8.58 14.76
C ALA A 283 -4.07 -8.01 15.67
N ILE A 284 -3.84 -6.84 16.27
CA ILE A 284 -4.85 -6.14 17.10
C ILE A 284 -6.07 -5.76 16.25
N THR A 285 -5.84 -5.22 15.04
CA THR A 285 -6.92 -4.89 14.11
C THR A 285 -7.73 -6.13 13.72
N SER A 286 -7.05 -7.26 13.49
CA SER A 286 -7.70 -8.54 13.20
C SER A 286 -8.56 -9.02 14.38
N ALA A 287 -8.08 -8.86 15.63
CA ALA A 287 -8.85 -9.18 16.83
C ALA A 287 -10.15 -8.35 16.90
N GLN A 288 -10.05 -7.03 16.66
CA GLN A 288 -11.20 -6.11 16.69
C GLN A 288 -12.25 -6.44 15.62
N GLU A 289 -11.82 -6.74 14.39
CA GLU A 289 -12.75 -7.11 13.32
C GLU A 289 -13.39 -8.48 13.58
N VAL A 290 -12.66 -9.45 14.14
CA VAL A 290 -13.24 -10.75 14.54
C VAL A 290 -14.29 -10.58 15.62
N GLU A 291 -14.03 -9.80 16.67
CA GLU A 291 -14.99 -9.53 17.75
C GLU A 291 -16.28 -8.91 17.20
N LYS A 292 -16.13 -7.87 16.37
CA LYS A 292 -17.24 -7.19 15.70
C LYS A 292 -18.05 -8.14 14.81
N MET A 293 -17.38 -8.97 14.00
CA MET A 293 -18.05 -9.95 13.15
C MET A 293 -18.75 -11.04 13.95
N GLN A 294 -18.20 -11.48 15.09
CA GLN A 294 -18.85 -12.47 15.97
C GLN A 294 -20.18 -11.97 16.53
N VAL A 295 -20.21 -10.73 17.02
CA VAL A 295 -21.45 -10.09 17.52
C VAL A 295 -22.50 -9.99 16.41
N GLN A 296 -22.08 -9.54 15.21
CA GLN A 296 -22.97 -9.44 14.05
C GLN A 296 -23.47 -10.81 13.58
N PHE A 297 -22.61 -11.83 13.58
CA PHE A 297 -22.95 -13.19 13.19
C PHE A 297 -23.97 -13.81 14.15
N ALA A 298 -23.75 -13.68 15.46
CA ALA A 298 -24.67 -14.17 16.48
C ALA A 298 -26.05 -13.50 16.37
N THR A 299 -26.07 -12.16 16.23
CA THR A 299 -27.31 -11.39 16.07
C THR A 299 -28.07 -11.77 14.81
N THR A 300 -27.38 -11.88 13.67
CA THR A 300 -27.98 -12.28 12.39
C THR A 300 -28.52 -13.71 12.45
N MET A 301 -27.79 -14.62 13.11
CA MET A 301 -28.21 -16.01 13.31
C MET A 301 -29.47 -16.10 14.17
N GLU A 302 -29.57 -15.31 15.24
CA GLU A 302 -30.76 -15.25 16.09
C GLU A 302 -31.97 -14.68 15.34
N GLN A 303 -31.79 -13.58 14.60
CA GLN A 303 -32.83 -13.01 13.75
C GLN A 303 -33.35 -14.03 12.72
N LEU A 304 -32.45 -14.81 12.14
CA LEU A 304 -32.79 -15.86 11.19
C LEU A 304 -33.55 -17.02 11.84
N LYS A 305 -33.11 -17.47 13.02
CA LYS A 305 -33.85 -18.46 13.84
C LYS A 305 -35.27 -17.96 14.12
N ASN A 306 -35.45 -16.75 14.64
CA ASN A 306 -36.77 -16.17 14.91
C ASN A 306 -37.63 -16.00 13.65
N THR A 307 -37.01 -15.79 12.49
CA THR A 307 -37.74 -15.61 11.24
C THR A 307 -38.25 -16.93 10.65
N VAL A 308 -37.45 -18.01 10.76
CA VAL A 308 -37.69 -19.30 10.13
C VAL A 308 -38.34 -20.33 11.08
N GLU A 309 -38.06 -20.24 12.38
CA GLU A 309 -38.54 -21.17 13.39
C GLU A 309 -40.07 -21.10 13.51
N ASN A 310 -40.70 -22.28 13.52
CA ASN A 310 -42.15 -22.48 13.64
C ASN A 310 -43.02 -21.90 12.51
N LYS A 311 -42.47 -21.60 11.33
CA LYS A 311 -43.25 -21.15 10.16
C LYS A 311 -43.29 -22.20 9.04
N VAL A 312 -44.49 -22.47 8.53
CA VAL A 312 -44.74 -23.42 7.42
C VAL A 312 -44.26 -22.86 6.07
N SER A 313 -44.26 -21.52 5.93
CA SER A 313 -43.76 -20.81 4.76
C SER A 313 -43.13 -19.50 5.20
N VAL A 314 -41.99 -19.15 4.59
CA VAL A 314 -41.23 -17.95 4.92
C VAL A 314 -41.01 -17.13 3.65
N ASP A 315 -41.23 -15.82 3.74
CA ASP A 315 -41.06 -14.89 2.62
C ASP A 315 -39.57 -14.80 2.24
N ALA A 316 -39.24 -15.21 1.02
CA ALA A 316 -37.88 -15.19 0.48
C ALA A 316 -37.25 -13.79 0.56
N ASN A 317 -38.04 -12.72 0.43
CA ASN A 317 -37.55 -11.34 0.51
C ASN A 317 -37.01 -10.98 1.90
N LYS A 318 -37.44 -11.68 2.95
CA LYS A 318 -36.99 -11.47 4.33
C LYS A 318 -35.81 -12.37 4.70
N VAL A 319 -35.78 -13.60 4.19
CA VAL A 319 -34.78 -14.60 4.61
C VAL A 319 -33.50 -14.54 3.77
N PHE A 320 -33.62 -14.33 2.45
CA PHE A 320 -32.46 -14.33 1.55
C PHE A 320 -31.41 -13.27 1.91
N PRO A 321 -31.78 -12.02 2.27
CA PRO A 321 -30.80 -11.04 2.74
C PRO A 321 -30.04 -11.48 4.00
N LEU A 322 -30.70 -12.19 4.93
CA LEU A 322 -30.07 -12.69 6.15
C LEU A 322 -29.08 -13.83 5.87
N PHE A 323 -29.41 -14.76 4.96
CA PHE A 323 -28.47 -15.80 4.53
C PHE A 323 -27.24 -15.20 3.82
N ILE A 324 -27.45 -14.20 2.96
CA ILE A 324 -26.37 -13.46 2.31
C ILE A 324 -25.49 -12.76 3.36
N ALA A 325 -26.09 -12.12 4.36
CA ALA A 325 -25.35 -11.47 5.43
C ALA A 325 -24.48 -12.47 6.22
N LEU A 326 -25.02 -13.65 6.57
CA LEU A 326 -24.25 -14.72 7.22
C LEU A 326 -23.09 -15.20 6.35
N SER A 327 -23.30 -15.36 5.04
CA SER A 327 -22.25 -15.75 4.11
C SER A 327 -21.12 -14.72 4.08
N ASN A 328 -21.45 -13.43 4.01
CA ASN A 328 -20.46 -12.36 3.98
C ASN A 328 -19.64 -12.30 5.28
N LEU A 329 -20.30 -12.42 6.43
CA LEU A 329 -19.63 -12.49 7.74
C LEU A 329 -18.70 -13.69 7.83
N TRP A 330 -19.13 -14.84 7.28
CA TRP A 330 -18.31 -16.04 7.24
C TRP A 330 -17.07 -15.89 6.33
N THR A 331 -17.24 -15.29 5.15
CA THR A 331 -16.12 -14.92 4.29
C THR A 331 -15.17 -13.97 5.01
N GLY A 332 -15.69 -13.03 5.81
CA GLY A 332 -14.87 -12.18 6.68
C GLY A 332 -13.99 -12.98 7.64
N PHE A 333 -14.51 -14.01 8.32
CA PHE A 333 -13.68 -14.89 9.14
C PHE A 333 -12.62 -15.66 8.34
N GLN A 334 -12.94 -16.10 7.12
CA GLN A 334 -11.97 -16.75 6.23
C GLN A 334 -10.84 -15.79 5.81
N ASP A 335 -11.20 -14.54 5.53
CA ASP A 335 -10.26 -13.47 5.20
C ASP A 335 -9.31 -13.19 6.39
N GLU A 336 -9.81 -13.13 7.63
CA GLU A 336 -8.98 -12.97 8.83
C GLU A 336 -8.01 -14.14 9.06
N MET A 337 -8.47 -15.37 8.80
CA MET A 337 -7.60 -16.55 8.91
C MET A 337 -6.39 -16.46 7.97
N LEU A 338 -6.62 -15.95 6.76
CA LEU A 338 -5.59 -15.81 5.74
C LEU A 338 -4.60 -14.69 6.06
N LEU A 339 -5.11 -13.58 6.59
CA LEU A 339 -4.30 -12.47 7.10
C LEU A 339 -3.42 -12.93 8.25
N LEU A 340 -4.00 -13.62 9.24
CA LEU A 340 -3.26 -14.16 10.37
C LEU A 340 -2.17 -15.14 9.93
N LYS A 341 -2.47 -16.04 8.97
CA LYS A 341 -1.47 -16.94 8.40
C LYS A 341 -0.31 -16.18 7.76
N SER A 342 -0.59 -15.12 7.02
CA SER A 342 0.42 -14.31 6.35
C SER A 342 1.27 -13.55 7.38
N LEU A 343 0.63 -13.00 8.41
CA LEU A 343 1.27 -12.30 9.53
C LEU A 343 2.21 -13.21 10.32
N THR A 344 1.75 -14.40 10.71
CA THR A 344 2.60 -15.38 11.41
C THR A 344 3.76 -15.85 10.55
N SER A 345 3.53 -16.06 9.24
CA SER A 345 4.61 -16.38 8.31
C SER A 345 5.64 -15.26 8.19
N MET A 346 5.20 -14.00 8.17
CA MET A 346 6.09 -12.84 8.14
C MET A 346 6.90 -12.76 9.42
N SER A 347 6.28 -12.88 10.59
CA SER A 347 6.94 -12.87 11.89
C SER A 347 8.05 -13.93 11.98
N ASN A 348 7.73 -15.19 11.62
CA ASN A 348 8.70 -16.29 11.64
C ASN A 348 9.89 -16.08 10.70
N ASN A 349 9.65 -15.51 9.51
CA ASN A 349 10.72 -15.25 8.56
C ASN A 349 11.57 -14.04 8.96
N LEU A 350 10.98 -13.02 9.59
CA LEU A 350 11.72 -11.87 10.12
C LEU A 350 12.66 -12.27 11.27
N GLN A 351 12.22 -13.19 12.13
CA GLN A 351 13.00 -13.68 13.26
C GLN A 351 14.39 -14.20 12.83
N GLN A 352 14.50 -14.85 11.67
CA GLN A 352 15.76 -15.38 11.14
C GLN A 352 16.83 -14.30 10.97
N PHE A 353 16.45 -13.05 10.69
CA PHE A 353 17.41 -11.95 10.51
C PHE A 353 17.93 -11.38 11.84
N SER A 354 17.28 -11.70 12.95
CA SER A 354 17.71 -11.31 14.30
C SER A 354 18.67 -12.34 14.96
N GLU A 355 18.74 -13.56 14.43
CA GLU A 355 19.61 -14.63 14.95
C GLU A 355 21.10 -14.26 14.91
N ILE A 356 21.50 -13.35 14.02
CA ILE A 356 22.89 -12.85 13.95
C ILE A 356 23.35 -12.23 15.28
N GLN A 357 22.42 -11.70 16.09
CA GLN A 357 22.72 -11.08 17.36
C GLN A 357 23.22 -12.09 18.40
N SER A 358 22.63 -13.29 18.44
CA SER A 358 23.07 -14.33 19.38
C SER A 358 24.45 -14.89 19.02
N GLN A 359 24.80 -14.85 17.73
CA GLN A 359 26.11 -15.26 17.23
C GLN A 359 27.20 -14.22 17.53
N LEU A 360 26.89 -12.94 17.34
CA LEU A 360 27.84 -11.84 17.57
C LEU A 360 28.00 -11.48 19.05
N PHE A 361 26.91 -11.58 19.79
CA PHE A 361 26.84 -11.18 21.18
C PHE A 361 26.17 -12.27 22.03
N PRO A 362 26.89 -13.39 22.30
CA PRO A 362 26.44 -14.36 23.27
C PRO A 362 26.15 -13.72 24.63
N GLU A 363 25.21 -14.28 25.39
CA GLU A 363 24.75 -13.70 26.65
C GLU A 363 25.89 -13.54 27.68
N GLU A 364 26.83 -14.48 27.71
CA GLU A 364 28.03 -14.43 28.56
C GLU A 364 28.92 -13.23 28.22
N LEU A 365 29.15 -12.98 26.92
CA LEU A 365 29.94 -11.84 26.46
C LEU A 365 29.22 -10.54 26.81
N LEU A 366 27.91 -10.43 26.56
CA LEU A 366 27.17 -9.22 26.90
C LEU A 366 27.17 -8.92 28.39
N THR A 367 27.03 -9.95 29.22
CA THR A 367 27.07 -9.80 30.68
C THR A 367 28.43 -9.26 31.13
N SER A 368 29.53 -9.76 30.56
CA SER A 368 30.87 -9.24 30.84
C SER A 368 31.07 -7.79 30.34
N LEU A 369 30.58 -7.45 29.15
CA LEU A 369 30.69 -6.08 28.62
C LEU A 369 29.84 -5.06 29.40
N LEU A 370 28.76 -5.52 30.03
CA LEU A 370 27.85 -4.70 30.84
C LEU A 370 28.23 -4.67 32.32
N GLU A 371 29.30 -5.35 32.73
CA GLU A 371 29.75 -5.34 34.13
C GLU A 371 30.03 -3.91 34.60
N GLY A 372 29.41 -3.52 35.72
CA GLY A 372 29.52 -2.17 36.28
C GLY A 372 28.65 -1.10 35.61
N LEU A 373 27.82 -1.46 34.60
CA LEU A 373 26.85 -0.55 33.98
C LEU A 373 25.42 -0.81 34.46
N THR A 374 24.64 0.26 34.58
CA THR A 374 23.18 0.15 34.75
C THR A 374 22.53 0.20 33.38
N VAL A 375 21.94 -0.92 32.96
CA VAL A 375 21.13 -0.98 31.74
C VAL A 375 19.81 -0.29 32.00
N LYS A 376 19.57 0.83 31.31
CA LYS A 376 18.33 1.61 31.40
C LYS A 376 17.35 1.19 30.31
N SER A 377 16.05 1.24 30.58
CA SER A 377 15.03 1.18 29.53
C SER A 377 14.93 2.51 28.77
N ASP A 378 14.28 2.50 27.60
CA ASP A 378 13.99 3.75 26.89
C ASP A 378 13.10 4.67 27.73
N GLU A 379 12.07 4.15 28.41
CA GLU A 379 11.22 4.93 29.31
C GLU A 379 12.01 5.53 30.49
N GLU A 380 13.00 4.81 31.00
CA GLU A 380 13.89 5.32 32.05
C GLU A 380 14.77 6.46 31.51
N ARG A 381 15.36 6.31 30.31
CA ARG A 381 16.11 7.40 29.63
C ARG A 381 15.24 8.64 29.41
N LEU A 382 13.98 8.44 29.01
CA LEU A 382 13.02 9.52 28.85
C LEU A 382 12.70 10.16 30.21
N ARG A 383 12.56 9.37 31.28
CA ARG A 383 12.26 9.86 32.63
C ARG A 383 13.36 10.75 33.20
N GLU A 384 14.63 10.45 32.91
CA GLU A 384 15.78 11.24 33.39
C GLU A 384 15.79 12.68 32.89
N THR A 385 15.17 12.93 31.73
CA THR A 385 15.08 14.26 31.12
C THR A 385 13.73 14.94 31.36
N MET A 386 12.83 14.31 32.12
CA MET A 386 11.56 14.90 32.52
C MET A 386 11.80 16.15 33.37
N GLY A 387 11.15 17.25 32.98
CA GLY A 387 11.31 18.56 33.64
C GLY A 387 12.36 19.46 33.01
N THR A 388 13.20 18.98 32.09
CA THR A 388 14.15 19.80 31.33
C THR A 388 13.52 20.33 30.05
N ARG A 389 12.73 21.41 30.16
CA ARG A 389 12.02 22.02 29.01
C ARG A 389 12.84 23.09 28.30
N VAL A 390 12.67 23.18 26.98
CA VAL A 390 13.13 24.31 26.18
C VAL A 390 12.33 25.56 26.55
N ASN A 391 13.01 26.69 26.68
CA ASN A 391 12.33 27.97 26.86
C ASN A 391 12.01 28.55 25.48
N VAL A 392 10.73 28.69 25.16
CA VAL A 392 10.25 29.25 23.89
C VAL A 392 10.80 30.65 23.65
N SER A 393 10.98 31.43 24.72
CA SER A 393 11.50 32.80 24.65
C SER A 393 12.93 32.89 24.12
N ASP A 394 13.69 31.79 24.15
CA ASP A 394 15.08 31.76 23.69
C ASP A 394 15.17 31.70 22.15
N PHE A 395 14.06 31.43 21.45
CA PHE A 395 14.00 31.29 20.00
C PHE A 395 12.82 32.05 19.38
N GLU A 396 13.07 33.20 18.77
CA GLU A 396 12.01 34.02 18.15
C GLU A 396 11.44 33.42 16.85
N ASN A 397 12.23 32.62 16.13
CA ASN A 397 11.92 32.11 14.79
C ASN A 397 11.59 30.61 14.73
N GLN A 398 11.49 29.94 15.89
CA GLN A 398 11.27 28.49 15.95
C GLN A 398 9.94 28.18 16.63
N GLU A 399 9.16 27.26 16.05
CA GLU A 399 7.87 26.85 16.59
C GLU A 399 8.06 25.60 17.46
N TRP A 400 7.86 25.76 18.77
CA TRP A 400 7.95 24.68 19.75
C TRP A 400 6.57 24.25 20.21
N LEU A 401 6.30 22.95 20.18
CA LEU A 401 5.04 22.35 20.60
C LEU A 401 5.22 21.59 21.91
N PHE A 402 4.27 21.78 22.81
CA PHE A 402 4.18 21.12 24.11
C PHE A 402 2.79 20.48 24.30
N PRO A 403 2.66 19.48 25.20
CA PRO A 403 1.39 18.82 25.48
C PRO A 403 0.26 19.78 25.84
N GLU A 404 0.58 20.89 26.51
CA GLU A 404 -0.41 21.90 26.93
C GLU A 404 -0.87 22.82 25.79
N THR A 405 -0.14 22.85 24.67
CA THR A 405 -0.35 23.82 23.57
C THR A 405 -1.06 23.25 22.35
N VAL A 406 -1.13 21.92 22.21
CA VAL A 406 -1.64 21.25 21.00
C VAL A 406 -2.67 20.19 21.35
N ASP A 407 -3.84 20.28 20.72
CA ASP A 407 -4.85 19.21 20.75
C ASP A 407 -4.31 17.96 20.03
N HIS A 408 -4.45 16.77 20.63
CA HIS A 408 -3.93 15.50 20.11
C HIS A 408 -2.40 15.45 19.96
N PHE A 409 -1.66 16.01 20.92
CA PHE A 409 -0.20 15.98 20.97
C PHE A 409 0.41 14.59 20.71
N ASP A 410 -0.19 13.53 21.27
CA ASP A 410 0.27 12.15 21.12
C ASP A 410 0.08 11.57 19.71
N GLN A 411 -0.70 12.23 18.85
CA GLN A 411 -0.96 11.83 17.46
C GLN A 411 -0.06 12.56 16.45
N LEU A 412 0.85 13.42 16.92
CA LEU A 412 1.79 14.11 16.04
C LEU A 412 2.75 13.11 15.40
N LEU A 413 2.91 13.20 14.07
CA LEU A 413 3.82 12.34 13.33
C LEU A 413 5.27 12.84 13.49
N ILE A 414 5.93 12.35 14.53
CA ILE A 414 7.32 12.67 14.82
C ILE A 414 8.22 12.00 13.78
N GLN A 415 9.12 12.78 13.17
CA GLN A 415 10.09 12.25 12.21
C GLN A 415 11.05 11.27 12.86
N TYR A 416 11.66 10.41 12.04
CA TYR A 416 12.68 9.46 12.48
C TYR A 416 12.17 8.49 13.56
N HIS A 417 10.88 8.13 13.51
CA HIS A 417 10.21 7.25 14.49
C HIS A 417 10.41 7.68 15.96
N GLY A 418 10.49 8.99 16.23
CA GLY A 418 10.67 9.48 17.60
C GLY A 418 12.11 9.38 18.14
N PHE A 419 13.09 9.01 17.30
CA PHE A 419 14.50 9.10 17.67
C PHE A 419 15.00 10.55 17.64
N CYS A 420 16.00 10.82 18.47
CA CYS A 420 16.60 12.14 18.61
C CYS A 420 17.28 12.59 17.31
N ALA A 421 16.73 13.63 16.69
CA ALA A 421 17.19 14.13 15.40
C ALA A 421 18.65 14.61 15.44
N HIS A 422 19.11 15.16 16.57
CA HIS A 422 20.49 15.61 16.76
C HIS A 422 21.46 14.43 16.97
N ALA A 423 21.08 13.41 17.74
CA ALA A 423 21.95 12.27 18.06
C ALA A 423 22.27 11.44 16.81
N ILE A 424 21.29 11.28 15.90
CA ILE A 424 21.46 10.59 14.63
C ILE A 424 22.57 11.26 13.81
N GLY A 425 22.46 12.56 13.55
CA GLY A 425 23.41 13.25 12.69
C GLY A 425 24.80 13.32 13.28
N VAL A 426 24.92 13.75 14.54
CA VAL A 426 26.23 14.01 15.15
C VAL A 426 26.94 12.72 15.54
N LYS A 427 26.22 11.77 16.15
CA LYS A 427 26.83 10.56 16.74
C LYS A 427 26.60 9.31 15.89
N GLY A 428 25.64 9.32 14.97
CA GLY A 428 25.18 8.10 14.28
C GLY A 428 24.55 7.11 15.25
N LEU A 429 23.85 7.61 16.28
CA LEU A 429 23.19 6.80 17.30
C LEU A 429 21.68 7.02 17.26
N ILE A 430 20.92 5.95 17.44
CA ILE A 430 19.46 6.00 17.55
C ILE A 430 19.07 5.98 19.04
N LEU A 431 19.03 7.18 19.62
CA LEU A 431 18.60 7.40 21.00
C LEU A 431 17.14 7.85 21.02
N PRO A 432 16.31 7.38 21.98
CA PRO A 432 14.94 7.85 22.09
C PRO A 432 14.91 9.36 22.35
N GLY A 433 14.03 10.07 21.65
CA GLY A 433 13.76 11.48 21.87
C GLY A 433 12.61 11.65 22.85
N ASN A 434 12.70 12.63 23.74
CA ASN A 434 11.68 12.93 24.73
C ASN A 434 10.79 14.08 24.26
N PRO A 435 9.51 13.84 23.91
CA PRO A 435 8.57 14.90 23.54
C PRO A 435 8.34 15.92 24.67
N ALA A 436 8.55 15.54 25.94
CA ALA A 436 8.35 16.42 27.09
C ALA A 436 9.37 17.56 27.17
N ILE A 437 10.52 17.47 26.49
CA ILE A 437 11.50 18.55 26.35
C ILE A 437 10.93 19.69 25.49
N GLY A 438 10.09 19.34 24.52
CA GLY A 438 9.53 20.20 23.49
C GLY A 438 9.75 19.59 22.11
N ILE A 439 8.69 19.56 21.29
CA ILE A 439 8.77 19.14 19.88
C ILE A 439 9.08 20.37 19.03
N LEU A 440 10.16 20.33 18.27
CA LEU A 440 10.46 21.40 17.31
C LEU A 440 9.74 21.13 16.00
N LYS A 441 8.92 22.09 15.55
CA LYS A 441 8.32 22.07 14.22
C LYS A 441 9.18 22.89 13.25
N HIS A 442 9.65 22.24 12.20
CA HIS A 442 10.42 22.89 11.13
C HIS A 442 9.97 22.36 9.78
N LYS A 443 9.61 23.23 8.83
CA LYS A 443 9.11 22.86 7.49
C LYS A 443 7.98 21.81 7.53
N GLU A 444 6.99 22.01 8.42
CA GLU A 444 5.86 21.08 8.65
C GLU A 444 6.25 19.67 9.11
N LYS A 445 7.46 19.51 9.65
CA LYS A 445 7.96 18.27 10.23
C LYS A 445 8.27 18.45 11.71
N TYR A 446 8.04 17.39 12.48
CA TYR A 446 8.16 17.39 13.94
C TYR A 446 9.39 16.61 14.40
N TYR A 447 10.23 17.22 15.23
CA TYR A 447 11.50 16.65 15.70
C TYR A 447 11.58 16.63 17.22
N VAL A 448 12.14 15.55 17.76
CA VAL A 448 12.36 15.32 19.19
C VAL A 448 13.84 15.15 19.51
N PHE A 449 14.18 15.29 20.79
CA PHE A 449 15.57 15.34 21.26
C PHE A 449 15.75 14.54 22.54
N THR A 450 16.96 14.01 22.75
CA THR A 450 17.31 13.29 23.98
C THR A 450 17.57 14.24 25.14
N SER A 451 18.05 15.46 24.90
CA SER A 451 18.33 16.45 25.95
C SER A 451 17.99 17.87 25.51
N LYS A 452 17.87 18.78 26.47
CA LYS A 452 17.65 20.21 26.21
C LYS A 452 18.80 20.82 25.41
N GLU A 453 20.04 20.43 25.68
CA GLU A 453 21.22 20.93 24.98
C GLU A 453 21.19 20.51 23.50
N ALA A 454 20.83 19.25 23.23
CA ALA A 454 20.67 18.75 21.87
C ALA A 454 19.56 19.51 21.11
N ALA A 455 18.46 19.83 21.80
CA ALA A 455 17.37 20.63 21.26
C ALA A 455 17.83 22.05 20.89
N TYR A 456 18.60 22.71 21.76
CA TYR A 456 19.13 24.06 21.53
C TYR A 456 20.13 24.10 20.38
N ILE A 457 21.06 23.13 20.33
CA ILE A 457 22.05 23.03 19.26
C ILE A 457 21.35 22.81 17.92
N PHE A 458 20.35 21.92 17.87
CA PHE A 458 19.58 21.67 16.65
C PHE A 458 18.79 22.89 16.21
N ALA A 459 18.17 23.63 17.13
CA ALA A 459 17.34 24.79 16.82
C ALA A 459 18.11 25.99 16.26
N GLN A 460 19.44 26.04 16.45
CA GLN A 460 20.29 27.07 15.84
C GLN A 460 20.36 26.94 14.31
N ASP A 461 20.43 25.70 13.79
CA ASP A 461 20.47 25.43 12.36
C ASP A 461 19.85 24.04 12.05
N PRO A 462 18.50 23.95 12.02
CA PRO A 462 17.80 22.69 11.79
C PRO A 462 18.16 22.03 10.45
N ASP A 463 18.36 22.84 9.40
CA ASP A 463 18.63 22.35 8.05
C ASP A 463 19.97 21.62 7.96
N LYS A 464 21.00 22.12 8.66
CA LYS A 464 22.30 21.43 8.76
C LYS A 464 22.18 20.05 9.38
N PHE A 465 21.44 19.89 10.47
CA PHE A 465 21.29 18.60 11.13
C PHE A 465 20.40 17.63 10.35
N ILE A 466 19.37 18.15 9.66
CA ILE A 466 18.58 17.33 8.73
C ILE A 466 19.48 16.80 7.61
N GLN A 467 20.34 17.62 7.01
CA GLN A 467 21.32 17.16 6.02
C GLN A 467 22.29 16.13 6.62
N LEU A 468 22.76 16.36 7.85
CA LEU A 468 23.67 15.44 8.52
C LEU A 468 23.01 14.07 8.77
N ASN A 469 21.72 14.03 9.07
CA ASN A 469 20.97 12.78 9.19
C ASN A 469 20.90 12.03 7.86
N VAL A 470 20.72 12.75 6.74
CA VAL A 470 20.75 12.18 5.39
C VAL A 470 22.13 11.62 5.06
N GLU A 471 23.20 12.35 5.34
CA GLU A 471 24.56 11.87 5.12
C GLU A 471 24.86 10.63 5.97
N LYS A 472 24.38 10.57 7.22
CA LYS A 472 24.49 9.38 8.06
C LYS A 472 23.71 8.19 7.51
N ALA A 473 22.53 8.41 6.92
CA ALA A 473 21.77 7.34 6.27
C ALA A 473 22.41 6.85 4.96
N LYS A 474 23.21 7.69 4.28
CA LYS A 474 24.04 7.22 3.16
C LYS A 474 25.22 6.36 3.62
N GLU A 475 25.82 6.71 4.76
CA GLU A 475 26.89 5.92 5.37
C GLU A 475 26.38 4.57 5.92
N TYR A 476 25.18 4.56 6.49
CA TYR A 476 24.50 3.40 7.05
C TYR A 476 23.15 3.21 6.36
N ALA A 477 23.13 2.43 5.28
CA ALA A 477 21.94 2.20 4.46
C ALA A 477 20.76 1.61 5.25
N GLU A 478 21.05 0.94 6.37
CA GLU A 478 20.07 0.43 7.34
C GLU A 478 19.19 1.54 7.91
N LEU A 479 19.72 2.76 8.04
CA LEU A 479 18.95 3.89 8.57
C LEU A 479 17.91 4.43 7.57
N ILE A 480 18.02 4.09 6.29
CA ILE A 480 17.15 4.67 5.25
C ILE A 480 15.70 4.26 5.49
N GLN A 481 15.43 2.97 5.64
CA GLN A 481 14.10 2.48 5.95
C GLN A 481 13.74 2.70 7.42
N LEU A 482 14.69 2.51 8.34
CA LEU A 482 14.45 2.70 9.78
C LEU A 482 14.04 4.13 10.13
N LEU A 483 14.44 5.14 9.35
CA LEU A 483 14.11 6.55 9.58
C LEU A 483 13.10 7.11 8.56
N GLU A 484 12.49 6.24 7.74
CA GLU A 484 11.54 6.57 6.65
C GLU A 484 12.05 7.62 5.65
N LEU A 485 13.33 7.55 5.30
CA LEU A 485 13.98 8.52 4.42
C LEU A 485 13.73 8.28 2.92
N HIS A 486 12.85 7.35 2.54
CA HIS A 486 12.57 6.96 1.15
C HIS A 486 12.26 8.15 0.23
N HIS A 487 11.50 9.14 0.70
CA HIS A 487 11.18 10.35 -0.07
C HIS A 487 12.40 11.22 -0.39
N GLN A 488 13.46 11.13 0.41
CA GLN A 488 14.71 11.85 0.19
C GLN A 488 15.66 11.08 -0.73
N PHE A 489 15.32 9.81 -1.00
CA PHE A 489 16.04 8.90 -1.86
C PHE A 489 15.07 8.23 -2.86
N GLU A 490 14.28 9.01 -3.61
CA GLU A 490 13.30 8.50 -4.59
C GLU A 490 13.88 7.48 -5.59
N TYR A 491 15.21 7.43 -5.75
CA TYR A 491 15.94 6.44 -6.55
C TYR A 491 16.10 5.06 -5.88
N LEU A 492 15.86 4.91 -4.57
CA LEU A 492 16.10 3.68 -3.80
C LEU A 492 14.92 2.70 -3.80
N VAL A 493 13.70 3.21 -3.91
CA VAL A 493 12.46 2.45 -3.74
C VAL A 493 12.22 1.46 -4.90
N PRO A 494 12.08 0.14 -4.65
CA PRO A 494 11.40 -0.75 -5.56
C PRO A 494 9.95 -0.27 -5.72
N TYR A 495 9.44 -0.31 -6.94
CA TYR A 495 8.21 0.29 -7.49
C TYR A 495 6.88 0.22 -6.67
N THR A 496 6.85 -0.34 -5.46
CA THR A 496 5.67 -0.57 -4.61
C THR A 496 5.33 0.58 -3.66
N GLN A 497 6.29 1.32 -3.09
CA GLN A 497 5.99 2.39 -2.10
C GLN A 497 5.58 3.74 -2.73
N ALA A 498 5.47 3.86 -4.06
CA ALA A 498 4.85 5.03 -4.71
C ALA A 498 3.33 5.13 -4.45
N ARG A 499 2.76 4.24 -3.62
CA ARG A 499 1.33 4.09 -3.38
C ARG A 499 0.98 4.45 -1.94
N THR A 500 0.89 5.75 -1.67
CA THR A 500 -0.22 6.47 -0.99
C THR A 500 0.29 7.78 -0.39
N PRO A 501 0.16 8.93 -1.08
CA PRO A 501 0.35 10.25 -0.47
C PRO A 501 -0.85 10.68 0.40
N ASP A 502 -1.94 9.91 0.43
CA ASP A 502 -3.29 10.45 0.69
C ASP A 502 -3.88 10.17 2.09
N LYS A 503 -3.09 9.68 3.06
CA LYS A 503 -3.61 9.47 4.44
C LYS A 503 -2.91 10.25 5.55
N CYS A 504 -1.86 11.03 5.27
CA CYS A 504 -0.98 11.55 6.33
C CYS A 504 -0.77 13.07 6.33
N LEU A 505 -1.83 13.86 6.09
CA LEU A 505 -1.80 15.31 6.31
C LEU A 505 -3.04 15.77 7.10
N MET A 506 -3.24 15.20 8.29
CA MET A 506 -4.05 15.88 9.31
C MET A 506 -3.20 17.04 9.83
N LYS A 507 -3.54 18.26 9.41
CA LYS A 507 -2.91 19.49 9.92
C LYS A 507 -3.26 19.64 11.40
N PRO A 508 -2.30 19.67 12.33
CA PRO A 508 -2.59 19.99 13.72
C PRO A 508 -3.15 21.41 13.78
N THR A 509 -4.31 21.56 14.42
CA THR A 509 -4.93 22.88 14.59
C THR A 509 -4.29 23.52 15.81
N VAL A 510 -3.26 24.34 15.61
CA VAL A 510 -2.66 25.13 16.69
C VAL A 510 -3.67 26.19 17.11
N LYS A 511 -4.13 26.15 18.36
CA LYS A 511 -4.95 27.23 18.95
C LYS A 511 -4.03 28.20 19.67
N CYS A 512 -4.06 29.47 19.27
CA CYS A 512 -3.41 30.57 19.96
C CYS A 512 -4.52 31.53 20.44
N ASP A 513 -4.53 31.85 21.74
CA ASP A 513 -5.39 32.91 22.27
C ASP A 513 -4.83 34.27 21.87
N SER A 514 -5.39 34.84 20.80
CA SER A 514 -5.13 36.22 20.39
C SER A 514 -6.20 37.13 20.98
N SER A 515 -5.83 38.02 21.91
CA SER A 515 -6.71 39.08 22.40
C SER A 515 -6.30 40.43 21.80
N SER A 516 -7.28 41.17 21.27
CA SER A 516 -7.13 42.56 20.84
C SER A 516 -7.86 43.43 21.87
N GLN A 517 -7.14 44.34 22.53
CA GLN A 517 -7.73 45.20 23.56
C GLN A 517 -8.57 46.33 22.96
N THR A 518 -8.36 46.70 21.69
CA THR A 518 -9.21 47.61 20.93
C THR A 518 -8.91 47.47 19.43
N ASP A 519 -9.89 47.06 18.62
CA ASP A 519 -9.73 46.98 17.17
C ASP A 519 -9.69 48.39 16.57
N THR A 520 -8.50 48.97 16.45
CA THR A 520 -8.33 50.35 15.98
C THR A 520 -8.54 50.51 14.46
N HIS A 521 -8.64 49.41 13.70
CA HIS A 521 -8.89 49.43 12.26
C HIS A 521 -9.70 48.20 11.79
N ILE A 522 -10.98 48.11 12.16
CA ILE A 522 -11.91 47.18 11.51
C ILE A 522 -12.11 47.66 10.07
N LEU A 523 -11.37 47.10 9.12
CA LEU A 523 -11.67 47.29 7.71
C LEU A 523 -13.03 46.64 7.43
N PRO A 524 -13.97 47.33 6.76
CA PRO A 524 -15.21 46.70 6.35
C PRO A 524 -14.90 45.46 5.49
N PRO A 525 -15.68 44.37 5.63
CA PRO A 525 -15.43 43.14 4.90
C PRO A 525 -15.39 43.44 3.40
N THR A 526 -14.19 43.35 2.83
CA THR A 526 -13.98 43.63 1.41
C THR A 526 -14.32 42.36 0.66
N ILE A 527 -15.54 42.27 0.13
CA ILE A 527 -15.91 41.20 -0.79
C ILE A 527 -15.12 41.43 -2.08
N VAL A 528 -14.07 40.64 -2.28
CA VAL A 528 -13.34 40.60 -3.54
C VAL A 528 -14.24 39.91 -4.56
N THR A 529 -15.03 40.68 -5.31
CA THR A 529 -15.97 40.15 -6.32
C THR A 529 -15.28 39.36 -7.44
N SER A 530 -13.96 39.49 -7.58
CA SER A 530 -13.15 38.70 -8.52
C SER A 530 -12.67 37.37 -7.95
N TYR A 531 -12.90 37.08 -6.66
CA TYR A 531 -12.49 35.84 -6.03
C TYR A 531 -13.44 34.71 -6.42
N GLU A 532 -12.90 33.60 -6.94
CA GLU A 532 -13.65 32.38 -7.19
C GLU A 532 -12.98 31.19 -6.52
N TRP A 533 -13.76 30.44 -5.75
CA TRP A 533 -13.29 29.27 -5.01
C TRP A 533 -13.22 28.00 -5.88
N ASN A 534 -13.91 27.99 -7.03
CA ASN A 534 -13.95 26.84 -7.93
C ASN A 534 -12.77 26.83 -8.90
N GLU A 535 -11.88 25.85 -8.74
CA GLU A 535 -10.66 25.72 -9.54
C GLU A 535 -10.94 25.54 -11.04
N TRP A 536 -12.04 24.87 -11.42
CA TRP A 536 -12.42 24.68 -12.82
C TRP A 536 -12.89 25.97 -13.48
N GLU A 537 -13.47 26.88 -12.71
CA GLU A 537 -13.95 28.17 -13.19
C GLU A 537 -12.78 29.14 -13.40
N MET A 538 -11.82 29.13 -12.48
CA MET A 538 -10.53 29.82 -12.65
C MET A 538 -9.78 29.35 -13.90
N ARG A 539 -9.68 28.03 -14.14
CA ARG A 539 -9.07 27.48 -15.36
C ARG A 539 -9.81 27.93 -16.62
N ARG A 540 -11.15 27.96 -16.60
CA ARG A 540 -11.98 28.43 -17.73
C ARG A 540 -11.74 29.91 -18.03
N LYS A 541 -11.65 30.76 -17.00
CA LYS A 541 -11.33 32.19 -17.13
C LYS A 541 -9.92 32.42 -17.66
N ALA A 542 -8.93 31.66 -17.19
CA ALA A 542 -7.56 31.74 -17.67
C ALA A 542 -7.46 31.38 -19.17
N ILE A 543 -8.15 30.32 -19.61
CA ILE A 543 -8.23 29.95 -21.03
C ILE A 543 -8.91 31.06 -21.85
N LYS A 544 -9.97 31.68 -21.33
CA LYS A 544 -10.65 32.81 -22.00
C LYS A 544 -9.74 34.03 -22.17
N LEU A 545 -8.95 34.36 -21.14
CA LEU A 545 -7.93 35.43 -21.19
C LEU A 545 -6.79 35.11 -22.16
N ALA A 546 -6.31 33.86 -22.18
CA ALA A 546 -5.30 33.42 -23.14
C ALA A 546 -5.82 33.49 -24.59
N ASN A 547 -7.09 33.13 -24.81
CA ASN A 547 -7.75 33.29 -26.10
C ASN A 547 -7.89 34.76 -26.50
N LEU A 548 -8.25 35.64 -25.56
CA LEU A 548 -8.30 37.10 -25.82
C LEU A 548 -6.92 37.66 -26.22
N ARG A 549 -5.84 37.22 -25.56
CA ARG A 549 -4.47 37.57 -25.94
C ARG A 549 -4.10 37.13 -27.37
N ARG A 550 -4.64 36.01 -27.84
CA ARG A 550 -4.45 35.53 -29.22
C ARG A 550 -5.37 36.21 -30.23
N LYS A 551 -6.42 36.90 -29.77
CA LYS A 551 -7.29 37.72 -30.62
C LYS A 551 -6.77 39.16 -30.66
N LEU A 552 -5.62 39.35 -31.29
CA LEU A 552 -5.12 40.67 -31.70
C LEU A 552 -6.07 41.26 -32.75
N THR A 553 -6.85 42.27 -32.39
CA THR A 553 -7.57 43.09 -33.36
C THR A 553 -6.58 44.00 -34.08
N HIS A 554 -6.52 43.90 -35.40
CA HIS A 554 -5.57 44.65 -36.25
C HIS A 554 -5.94 46.13 -36.46
N ALA A 555 -6.94 46.66 -35.74
CA ALA A 555 -7.41 48.03 -35.86
C ALA A 555 -7.38 48.70 -34.49
N MET A 556 -6.54 49.75 -34.37
CA MET A 556 -6.49 50.63 -33.21
C MET A 556 -7.27 51.89 -33.56
N GLN A 557 -8.43 52.08 -32.93
CA GLN A 557 -9.19 53.32 -33.04
C GLN A 557 -8.65 54.28 -31.95
N THR A 558 -7.98 55.35 -32.36
CA THR A 558 -7.41 56.36 -31.44
C THR A 558 -8.47 57.41 -31.05
N ASP A 559 -8.29 58.11 -29.93
CA ASP A 559 -9.22 59.15 -29.44
C ASP A 559 -9.54 60.24 -30.49
N LEU A 560 -8.64 60.48 -31.45
CA LEU A 560 -8.84 61.41 -32.57
C LEU A 560 -9.84 60.94 -33.64
N SER A 561 -10.25 59.67 -33.60
CA SER A 561 -11.22 59.09 -34.53
C SER A 561 -12.63 58.92 -33.92
N ASN A 562 -12.82 59.39 -32.68
CA ASN A 562 -14.05 59.24 -31.89
C ASN A 562 -15.20 60.18 -32.32
N MET A 563 -15.01 61.03 -33.34
CA MET A 563 -16.03 62.00 -33.79
C MET A 563 -16.18 62.10 -35.33
N ARG A 564 -15.70 61.12 -36.11
CA ARG A 564 -16.06 61.05 -37.54
C ARG A 564 -17.38 60.31 -37.71
N ARG A 565 -18.48 61.07 -37.72
CA ARG A 565 -19.79 60.61 -38.23
C ARG A 565 -19.66 60.28 -39.72
N GLN A 566 -19.63 59.01 -40.08
CA GLN A 566 -20.15 58.57 -41.37
C GLN A 566 -21.59 58.12 -41.15
N ASN A 567 -22.51 59.05 -41.35
CA ASN A 567 -23.94 58.75 -41.43
C ASN A 567 -24.22 58.15 -42.81
N CYS A 568 -24.18 56.83 -42.90
CA CYS A 568 -24.87 56.08 -43.93
C CYS A 568 -25.91 55.25 -43.18
N THR A 569 -27.17 55.67 -43.20
CA THR A 569 -28.28 54.94 -42.59
C THR A 569 -28.47 53.61 -43.31
N GLN A 570 -27.84 52.55 -42.82
CA GLN A 570 -28.21 51.18 -43.17
C GLN A 570 -29.27 50.72 -42.17
N VAL A 571 -30.49 50.60 -42.68
CA VAL A 571 -31.58 49.90 -41.99
C VAL A 571 -31.20 48.43 -41.90
N TYR A 572 -30.91 47.94 -40.70
CA TYR A 572 -30.86 46.51 -40.43
C TYR A 572 -32.28 46.08 -40.05
N LEU A 573 -33.00 45.53 -41.02
CA LEU A 573 -34.24 44.79 -40.75
C LEU A 573 -33.89 43.62 -39.80
N PRO A 574 -34.82 43.22 -38.90
CA PRO A 574 -34.67 42.01 -38.11
C PRO A 574 -34.32 40.85 -39.04
N LYS A 575 -33.24 40.12 -38.72
CA LYS A 575 -32.87 38.91 -39.46
C LYS A 575 -34.02 37.91 -39.38
N ASP A 576 -34.45 37.40 -40.53
CA ASP A 576 -35.30 36.22 -40.60
C ASP A 576 -34.58 35.06 -39.91
N VAL A 577 -35.09 34.63 -38.76
CA VAL A 577 -34.65 33.43 -38.08
C VAL A 577 -35.35 32.26 -38.75
N SER A 578 -34.78 31.75 -39.83
CA SER A 578 -35.17 30.46 -40.38
C SER A 578 -34.53 29.35 -39.54
N THR A 579 -35.34 28.55 -38.87
CA THR A 579 -34.90 27.34 -38.17
C THR A 579 -34.44 26.31 -39.21
N GLN A 580 -33.14 26.05 -39.29
CA GLN A 580 -32.62 25.00 -40.16
C GLN A 580 -32.74 23.67 -39.41
N THR A 581 -33.74 22.87 -39.76
CA THR A 581 -33.79 21.46 -39.39
C THR A 581 -32.58 20.75 -40.01
N LYS A 582 -31.92 19.91 -39.20
CA LYS A 582 -30.76 19.12 -39.61
C LYS A 582 -31.15 18.26 -40.82
N ARG A 583 -30.53 18.49 -41.97
CA ARG A 583 -30.60 17.61 -43.13
C ARG A 583 -29.37 16.71 -43.06
N ASP A 584 -29.55 15.44 -42.68
CA ASP A 584 -28.47 14.47 -42.78
C ASP A 584 -28.26 14.16 -44.26
N ASN A 585 -27.12 14.63 -44.79
CA ASN A 585 -26.67 14.32 -46.15
C ASN A 585 -25.73 13.11 -46.04
N SER A 586 -26.13 11.96 -46.58
CA SER A 586 -25.22 10.84 -46.80
C SER A 586 -24.80 10.83 -48.27
N SER A 587 -23.51 10.58 -48.53
CA SER A 587 -23.04 10.21 -49.86
C SER A 587 -22.91 8.69 -49.89
N ASN A 588 -23.79 8.02 -50.63
CA ASN A 588 -23.61 6.60 -50.93
C ASN A 588 -22.47 6.49 -51.94
N VAL A 589 -21.29 6.09 -51.46
CA VAL A 589 -20.20 5.63 -52.34
C VAL A 589 -20.51 4.19 -52.76
N PRO A 590 -20.37 3.83 -54.05
CA PRO A 590 -20.67 2.49 -54.51
C PRO A 590 -19.69 1.50 -53.86
N ARG A 591 -20.22 0.41 -53.30
CA ARG A 591 -19.41 -0.59 -52.61
C ARG A 591 -18.57 -1.36 -53.63
N PRO A 592 -17.23 -1.33 -53.52
CA PRO A 592 -16.40 -2.01 -54.50
C PRO A 592 -16.58 -3.53 -54.40
N GLN A 593 -17.10 -4.14 -55.47
CA GLN A 593 -17.20 -5.59 -55.61
C GLN A 593 -16.16 -6.08 -56.59
N ILE A 594 -15.17 -6.80 -56.07
CA ILE A 594 -14.07 -7.32 -56.87
C ILE A 594 -14.19 -8.84 -56.86
N PHE A 595 -14.29 -9.41 -58.04
CA PHE A 595 -14.30 -10.86 -58.24
C PHE A 595 -12.92 -11.31 -58.71
N LEU A 596 -12.40 -12.35 -58.07
CA LEU A 596 -11.12 -12.98 -58.40
C LEU A 596 -11.42 -14.39 -58.89
N GLU A 597 -11.20 -14.62 -60.17
CA GLU A 597 -11.40 -15.92 -60.80
C GLU A 597 -10.12 -16.77 -60.73
N GLY A 598 -10.27 -18.10 -60.62
CA GLY A 598 -9.14 -19.04 -60.66
C GLY A 598 -8.60 -19.52 -59.30
N LEU A 599 -9.24 -19.13 -58.18
CA LEU A 599 -8.79 -19.50 -56.82
C LEU A 599 -9.26 -20.88 -56.32
N ARG A 600 -10.04 -21.63 -57.11
CA ARG A 600 -10.46 -23.00 -56.75
C ARG A 600 -9.99 -24.03 -57.77
N GLY A 601 -8.86 -24.67 -57.43
CA GLY A 601 -8.52 -26.05 -57.77
C GLY A 601 -8.26 -26.38 -59.24
N GLN A 602 -7.05 -26.10 -59.73
CA GLN A 602 -6.32 -26.94 -60.69
C GLN A 602 -4.80 -26.69 -60.58
N SER A 603 -4.02 -27.75 -60.80
CA SER A 603 -2.61 -27.90 -60.40
C SER A 603 -1.57 -27.41 -61.43
N SER A 604 -1.86 -26.33 -62.15
CA SER A 604 -0.88 -25.64 -63.00
C SER A 604 -1.05 -24.13 -62.83
N THR A 605 0.07 -23.42 -62.74
CA THR A 605 0.18 -21.97 -62.46
C THR A 605 -0.93 -21.16 -63.14
N THR A 606 -1.91 -20.72 -62.35
CA THR A 606 -3.05 -19.91 -62.80
C THR A 606 -2.75 -18.43 -62.64
N ASP A 607 -2.74 -17.70 -63.75
CA ASP A 607 -2.78 -16.23 -63.74
C ASP A 607 -4.14 -15.79 -63.17
N THR A 608 -4.10 -15.07 -62.05
CA THR A 608 -5.31 -14.59 -61.37
C THR A 608 -5.84 -13.35 -62.07
N VAL A 609 -7.00 -13.47 -62.71
CA VAL A 609 -7.67 -12.33 -63.35
C VAL A 609 -8.58 -11.65 -62.34
N LYS A 610 -8.32 -10.37 -62.09
CA LYS A 610 -9.11 -9.51 -61.20
C LYS A 610 -10.11 -8.71 -62.01
N VAL A 611 -11.39 -8.96 -61.80
CA VAL A 611 -12.48 -8.24 -62.47
C VAL A 611 -13.22 -7.37 -61.47
N ASN A 612 -13.36 -6.08 -61.79
CA ASN A 612 -14.11 -5.13 -60.99
C ASN A 612 -15.57 -5.08 -61.47
N LEU A 613 -16.50 -5.45 -60.59
CA LEU A 613 -17.94 -5.53 -60.86
C LEU A 613 -18.71 -4.41 -60.13
N THR A 614 -18.02 -3.35 -59.70
CA THR A 614 -18.64 -2.23 -58.98
C THR A 614 -19.59 -1.47 -59.91
N ARG A 615 -20.88 -1.47 -59.58
CA ARG A 615 -21.90 -0.70 -60.31
C ARG A 615 -21.91 0.76 -59.87
N ALA A 616 -22.20 1.67 -60.80
CA ALA A 616 -22.40 3.08 -60.49
C ALA A 616 -23.67 3.27 -59.65
N VAL A 617 -23.69 4.31 -58.81
CA VAL A 617 -24.79 4.58 -57.87
C VAL A 617 -26.12 4.84 -58.59
N ASP A 618 -26.07 5.26 -59.85
CA ASP A 618 -27.23 5.57 -60.67
C ASP A 618 -27.87 4.32 -61.32
N GLU A 619 -27.26 3.13 -61.16
CA GLU A 619 -27.71 1.85 -61.72
C GLU A 619 -28.20 0.83 -60.66
N THR A 620 -28.31 1.25 -59.39
CA THR A 620 -28.88 0.49 -58.27
C THR A 620 -30.12 1.16 -57.74
#